data_AF-A0A416W5W9-F1
#
_entry.id   AF-A0A416W5W9-F1
#
_cell.length_a   1.000
_cell.length_b   1.000
_cell.length_c   1.000
_cell.angle_alpha   90.00
_cell.angle_beta   90.00
_cell.angle_gamma   90.00
#
_symmetry.space_group_name_H-M   'P 1'
#
loop_
_entity.id
_entity.type
_entity.pdbx_description
1 polymer ?
#
loop_
_entity_poly.entity_id
_entity_poly.type
_entity_poly.pdbx_seq_one_letter_code
_entity_poly.pdbx_strand_id
1 'polypeptide(L)'
;MKSILHGRLIISLLFLFLALGGFAKERYIPVGDGGMRVEYKHYCLGFNKEHKQANWVYYELTSANLTGKASRKNDFRVDPKISQWCATPEDYKRSGYDRGHLCPAADMSFDAKAMSETFYMSNMSPQVPMFNRGIWKQLEEHVRNRARKEKLYVVTGPIFKSNKGVVGKGKVTVPGYYYKLFYSPSKQQMIAYVLPNEESKRPLNSFAVPVDKVEKMTGIDFFSQLPDELERVLEADTLSHLPSVSGKATEKSYRPTREQQIIAVVAVIVIFLIVHLLIKYWGGKKKKKKPIRKPKPVKKKK
;
A
#
# COMPACT_ATOMS: atom_id res chain seq x y z
N MET A 1 -33.29 10.16 7.36
CA MET A 1 -33.12 8.80 7.95
C MET A 1 -32.97 7.68 6.92
N LYS A 2 -33.55 7.77 5.70
CA LYS A 2 -33.40 6.71 4.68
C LYS A 2 -32.01 6.66 3.99
N SER A 3 -31.22 7.74 3.98
CA SER A 3 -29.88 7.76 3.35
C SER A 3 -28.76 7.13 4.19
N ILE A 4 -28.86 7.19 5.53
CA ILE A 4 -27.84 6.67 6.46
C ILE A 4 -27.87 5.13 6.52
N LEU A 5 -29.04 4.53 6.30
CA LEU A 5 -29.22 3.08 6.33
C LEU A 5 -28.69 2.40 5.05
N HIS A 6 -28.63 3.12 3.92
CA HIS A 6 -28.08 2.61 2.66
C HIS A 6 -26.55 2.52 2.69
N GLY A 7 -25.85 3.49 3.31
CA GLY A 7 -24.39 3.44 3.46
C GLY A 7 -23.91 2.27 4.33
N ARG A 8 -24.63 1.96 5.42
CA ARG A 8 -24.25 0.87 6.34
C ARG A 8 -24.46 -0.54 5.77
N LEU A 9 -25.43 -0.72 4.88
CA LEU A 9 -25.71 -2.01 4.24
C LEU A 9 -24.69 -2.33 3.13
N ILE A 10 -24.22 -1.30 2.42
CA ILE A 10 -23.17 -1.42 1.40
C ILE A 10 -21.84 -1.81 2.05
N ILE A 11 -21.51 -1.19 3.20
CA ILE A 11 -20.32 -1.52 3.99
C ILE A 11 -20.32 -3.01 4.37
N SER A 12 -21.44 -3.56 4.87
CA SER A 12 -21.53 -4.98 5.25
C SER A 12 -21.49 -5.96 4.07
N LEU A 13 -21.95 -5.55 2.88
CA LEU A 13 -21.88 -6.37 1.66
C LEU A 13 -20.47 -6.37 1.04
N LEU A 14 -19.72 -5.27 1.16
CA LEU A 14 -18.31 -5.19 0.74
C LEU A 14 -17.43 -6.13 1.58
N PHE A 15 -17.71 -6.27 2.88
CA PHE A 15 -17.03 -7.19 3.78
C PHE A 15 -17.27 -8.67 3.46
N LEU A 16 -18.37 -9.02 2.79
CA LEU A 16 -18.68 -10.41 2.42
C LEU A 16 -17.94 -10.86 1.15
N PHE A 17 -17.64 -9.93 0.23
CA PHE A 17 -16.88 -10.23 -0.99
C PHE A 17 -15.39 -10.50 -0.74
N LEU A 18 -14.81 -9.87 0.28
CA LEU A 18 -13.43 -10.12 0.74
C LEU A 18 -13.22 -11.53 1.29
N ALA A 19 -14.28 -12.21 1.73
CA ALA A 19 -14.19 -13.56 2.30
C ALA A 19 -14.20 -14.70 1.26
N LEU A 20 -14.56 -14.40 0.00
CA LEU A 20 -14.74 -15.40 -1.06
C LEU A 20 -13.88 -15.14 -2.31
N GLY A 21 -13.08 -14.07 -2.33
CA GLY A 21 -12.08 -13.84 -3.36
C GLY A 21 -11.00 -14.91 -3.30
N GLY A 22 -10.84 -15.68 -4.37
CA GLY A 22 -9.78 -16.67 -4.50
C GLY A 22 -8.39 -16.09 -4.19
N PHE A 23 -7.47 -16.94 -3.76
CA PHE A 23 -6.08 -16.66 -3.37
C PHE A 23 -5.20 -16.09 -4.51
N ALA A 24 -5.66 -15.06 -5.22
CA ALA A 24 -4.76 -14.23 -6.00
C ALA A 24 -3.82 -13.53 -5.01
N LYS A 25 -2.51 -13.60 -5.28
CA LYS A 25 -1.51 -12.89 -4.48
C LYS A 25 -1.77 -11.39 -4.63
N GLU A 26 -2.43 -10.80 -3.65
CA GLU A 26 -2.67 -9.35 -3.61
C GLU A 26 -1.34 -8.61 -3.64
N ARG A 27 -1.12 -7.84 -4.72
CA ARG A 27 0.02 -6.95 -4.90
C ARG A 27 -0.49 -5.53 -4.94
N TYR A 28 0.02 -4.71 -4.03
CA TYR A 28 -0.36 -3.31 -3.91
C TYR A 28 0.69 -2.42 -4.58
N ILE A 29 0.65 -2.36 -5.91
CA ILE A 29 1.70 -1.69 -6.68
C ILE A 29 1.39 -0.19 -6.78
N PRO A 30 2.31 0.70 -6.40
CA PRO A 30 2.10 2.14 -6.55
C PRO A 30 1.90 2.55 -8.01
N VAL A 31 1.08 3.58 -8.24
CA VAL A 31 0.78 4.13 -9.57
C VAL A 31 0.94 5.65 -9.61
N GLY A 32 0.90 6.25 -10.81
CA GLY A 32 0.94 7.71 -10.99
C GLY A 32 2.35 8.33 -11.08
N ASP A 33 3.42 7.54 -11.00
CA ASP A 33 4.80 8.05 -10.86
C ASP A 33 5.57 8.23 -12.17
N GLY A 34 5.03 7.76 -13.31
CA GLY A 34 5.68 7.81 -14.63
C GLY A 34 6.98 7.00 -14.76
N GLY A 35 7.36 6.23 -13.73
CA GLY A 35 8.55 5.41 -13.71
C GLY A 35 8.41 4.12 -14.52
N MET A 36 9.55 3.61 -14.99
CA MET A 36 9.61 2.31 -15.66
C MET A 36 9.56 1.20 -14.61
N ARG A 37 8.50 0.38 -14.63
CA ARG A 37 8.34 -0.75 -13.72
C ARG A 37 9.38 -1.84 -13.98
N VAL A 38 10.12 -2.23 -12.95
CA VAL A 38 11.10 -3.33 -12.98
C VAL A 38 10.73 -4.34 -11.91
N GLU A 39 10.60 -5.60 -12.30
CA GLU A 39 10.15 -6.67 -11.41
C GLU A 39 11.23 -7.69 -11.10
N TYR A 40 11.33 -8.09 -9.84
CA TYR A 40 12.06 -9.25 -9.37
C TYR A 40 11.11 -10.20 -8.65
N LYS A 41 11.66 -11.32 -8.18
CA LYS A 41 10.88 -12.37 -7.52
C LYS A 41 10.25 -11.89 -6.20
N HIS A 42 10.97 -11.05 -5.44
CA HIS A 42 10.59 -10.68 -4.08
C HIS A 42 10.38 -9.17 -3.86
N TYR A 43 10.72 -8.33 -4.84
CA TYR A 43 10.42 -6.90 -4.82
C TYR A 43 10.26 -6.38 -6.26
N CYS A 44 9.68 -5.20 -6.39
CA CYS A 44 9.65 -4.47 -7.65
C CYS A 44 9.82 -2.97 -7.40
N LEU A 45 10.14 -2.21 -8.43
CA LEU A 45 10.38 -0.79 -8.34
C LEU A 45 9.82 -0.03 -9.56
N GLY A 46 9.50 1.24 -9.37
CA GLY A 46 9.22 2.20 -10.45
C GLY A 46 10.47 3.05 -10.69
N PHE A 47 11.22 2.78 -11.77
CA PHE A 47 12.51 3.42 -12.02
C PHE A 47 12.37 4.77 -12.72
N ASN A 48 13.00 5.81 -12.15
CA ASN A 48 13.07 7.14 -12.72
C ASN A 48 14.39 7.34 -13.48
N LYS A 49 14.28 7.48 -14.81
CA LYS A 49 15.44 7.64 -15.71
C LYS A 49 16.17 8.98 -15.54
N GLU A 50 15.47 10.02 -15.09
CA GLU A 50 16.03 11.34 -14.85
C GLU A 50 16.92 11.30 -13.60
N HIS A 51 16.38 10.77 -12.49
CA HIS A 51 17.09 10.73 -11.21
C HIS A 51 18.05 9.54 -11.05
N LYS A 52 18.02 8.58 -11.98
CA LYS A 52 18.83 7.35 -11.97
C LYS A 52 18.55 6.47 -10.74
N GLN A 53 17.33 6.52 -10.22
CA GLN A 53 16.89 5.91 -8.96
C GLN A 53 15.44 5.45 -9.09
N ALA A 54 15.00 4.57 -8.20
CA ALA A 54 13.57 4.28 -8.08
C ALA A 54 12.81 5.48 -7.49
N ASN A 55 11.62 5.78 -8.03
CA ASN A 55 10.61 6.60 -7.36
C ASN A 55 10.08 5.88 -6.12
N TRP A 56 9.87 4.57 -6.24
CA TRP A 56 9.39 3.69 -5.18
C TRP A 56 9.93 2.27 -5.36
N VAL A 57 10.08 1.56 -4.25
CA VAL A 57 10.36 0.12 -4.19
C VAL A 57 9.31 -0.53 -3.30
N TYR A 58 8.64 -1.55 -3.82
CA TYR A 58 7.59 -2.32 -3.16
C TYR A 58 8.07 -3.73 -2.85
N TYR A 59 7.80 -4.21 -1.63
CA TYR A 59 8.08 -5.57 -1.21
C TYR A 59 7.14 -6.04 -0.08
N GLU A 60 7.02 -7.36 0.06
CA GLU A 60 6.28 -7.98 1.16
C GLU A 60 7.25 -8.37 2.27
N LEU A 61 6.88 -8.12 3.52
CA LEU A 61 7.66 -8.50 4.69
C LEU A 61 6.80 -9.27 5.68
N THR A 62 7.26 -10.46 6.05
CA THR A 62 6.64 -11.38 7.00
C THR A 62 7.69 -11.95 7.94
N SER A 63 7.26 -12.60 9.01
CA SER A 63 8.16 -13.33 9.92
C SER A 63 9.02 -14.36 9.20
N ALA A 64 8.51 -15.01 8.15
CA ALA A 64 9.25 -15.99 7.35
C ALA A 64 10.41 -15.37 6.56
N ASN A 65 10.31 -14.09 6.17
CA ASN A 65 11.43 -13.41 5.51
C ASN A 65 12.59 -13.13 6.49
N LEU A 66 12.31 -13.04 7.79
CA LEU A 66 13.25 -12.61 8.83
C LEU A 66 14.02 -13.75 9.50
N THR A 67 13.83 -14.99 9.06
CA THR A 67 14.57 -16.18 9.53
C THR A 67 15.73 -16.56 8.61
N GLY A 68 15.96 -15.76 7.56
CA GLY A 68 16.95 -16.02 6.53
C GLY A 68 18.39 -15.99 7.03
N LYS A 69 19.21 -16.89 6.46
CA LYS A 69 20.62 -17.10 6.81
C LYS A 69 21.60 -16.69 5.71
N ALA A 70 21.12 -16.14 4.58
CA ALA A 70 22.02 -15.75 3.51
C ALA A 70 22.96 -14.63 4.00
N SER A 71 24.25 -14.75 3.67
CA SER A 71 25.27 -13.77 4.04
C SER A 71 25.24 -12.58 3.11
N ARG A 72 25.22 -11.37 3.68
CA ARG A 72 25.25 -10.09 2.95
C ARG A 72 26.37 -10.10 1.91
N LYS A 73 26.03 -9.87 0.64
CA LYS A 73 26.95 -10.01 -0.50
C LYS A 73 27.83 -8.79 -0.76
N ASN A 74 27.33 -7.58 -0.51
CA ASN A 74 28.04 -6.33 -0.81
C ASN A 74 28.48 -6.21 -2.29
N ASP A 75 27.77 -6.88 -3.20
CA ASP A 75 28.05 -6.99 -4.64
C ASP A 75 27.31 -5.91 -5.45
N PHE A 76 27.57 -4.64 -5.11
CA PHE A 76 26.98 -3.49 -5.79
C PHE A 76 27.27 -3.50 -7.28
N ARG A 77 26.23 -3.51 -8.11
CA ARG A 77 26.36 -3.63 -9.57
C ARG A 77 25.21 -2.99 -10.32
N VAL A 78 25.46 -2.66 -11.58
CA VAL A 78 24.44 -2.17 -12.50
C VAL A 78 23.33 -3.22 -12.62
N ASP A 79 22.09 -2.75 -12.62
CA ASP A 79 20.92 -3.58 -12.85
C ASP A 79 20.88 -4.07 -14.31
N PRO A 80 20.97 -5.38 -14.58
CA PRO A 80 21.00 -5.89 -15.94
C PRO A 80 19.69 -5.65 -16.70
N LYS A 81 18.55 -5.44 -16.02
CA LYS A 81 17.26 -5.21 -16.69
C LYS A 81 17.13 -3.81 -17.28
N ILE A 82 17.92 -2.85 -16.78
CA ILE A 82 17.79 -1.41 -17.11
C ILE A 82 19.16 -0.73 -17.21
N SER A 83 20.17 -1.48 -17.63
CA SER A 83 21.59 -1.08 -17.60
C SER A 83 21.87 0.26 -18.27
N GLN A 84 21.16 0.58 -19.36
CA GLN A 84 21.27 1.85 -20.09
C GLN A 84 20.95 3.09 -19.22
N TRP A 85 20.05 2.94 -18.24
CA TRP A 85 19.52 4.06 -17.46
C TRP A 85 20.02 4.08 -16.02
N CYS A 86 20.66 3.01 -15.56
CA CYS A 86 21.00 2.80 -14.17
C CYS A 86 22.30 3.53 -13.78
N ALA A 87 22.39 3.98 -12.53
CA ALA A 87 23.64 4.47 -11.98
C ALA A 87 24.67 3.34 -11.88
N THR A 88 25.94 3.70 -11.80
CA THR A 88 27.04 2.76 -11.52
C THR A 88 27.55 2.93 -10.09
N PRO A 89 28.23 1.93 -9.51
CA PRO A 89 28.87 2.10 -8.21
C PRO A 89 29.91 3.24 -8.18
N GLU A 90 30.52 3.57 -9.33
CA GLU A 90 31.52 4.64 -9.44
C GLU A 90 30.90 6.02 -9.24
N ASP A 91 29.62 6.23 -9.60
CA ASP A 91 28.93 7.51 -9.41
C ASP A 91 28.83 7.94 -7.94
N TYR A 92 28.87 6.98 -7.02
CA TYR A 92 28.80 7.21 -5.58
C TYR A 92 30.17 7.32 -4.92
N LYS A 93 31.23 6.87 -5.60
CA LYS A 93 32.56 6.76 -5.00
C LYS A 93 33.12 8.16 -4.74
N ARG A 94 33.62 8.39 -3.52
CA ARG A 94 34.13 9.70 -3.06
C ARG A 94 33.12 10.86 -3.18
N SER A 95 31.83 10.55 -3.30
CA SER A 95 30.77 11.57 -3.38
C SER A 95 30.38 12.16 -2.01
N GLY A 96 30.77 11.50 -0.91
CA GLY A 96 30.30 11.80 0.43
C GLY A 96 28.97 11.12 0.81
N TYR A 97 28.32 10.41 -0.12
CA TYR A 97 27.06 9.69 0.09
C TYR A 97 27.26 8.17 0.09
N ASP A 98 26.47 7.49 0.94
CA ASP A 98 26.37 6.04 0.93
C ASP A 98 25.50 5.56 -0.24
N ARG A 99 25.75 4.31 -0.68
CA ARG A 99 24.82 3.54 -1.53
C ARG A 99 23.68 3.00 -0.65
N GLY A 100 22.73 3.87 -0.34
CA GLY A 100 21.61 3.58 0.55
C GLY A 100 20.59 2.66 -0.11
N HIS A 101 20.23 1.56 0.56
CA HIS A 101 19.23 0.62 0.04
C HIS A 101 17.81 1.17 0.24
N LEU A 102 16.94 1.00 -0.76
CA LEU A 102 15.50 1.24 -0.62
C LEU A 102 14.76 -0.03 -0.13
N CYS A 103 15.01 -1.16 -0.80
CA CYS A 103 14.73 -2.50 -0.28
C CYS A 103 15.98 -3.04 0.46
N PRO A 104 15.93 -3.21 1.80
CA PRO A 104 17.11 -3.60 2.58
C PRO A 104 17.57 -5.04 2.30
N ALA A 105 18.88 -5.27 2.25
CA ALA A 105 19.43 -6.62 2.07
C ALA A 105 19.02 -7.60 3.19
N ALA A 106 18.85 -7.10 4.42
CA ALA A 106 18.42 -7.89 5.58
C ALA A 106 16.96 -8.38 5.45
N ASP A 107 16.12 -7.65 4.72
CA ASP A 107 14.71 -8.01 4.50
C ASP A 107 14.59 -9.15 3.46
N MET A 108 15.67 -9.43 2.72
CA MET A 108 15.77 -10.44 1.67
C MET A 108 16.73 -11.60 2.04
N SER A 109 17.12 -11.74 3.31
CA SER A 109 18.13 -12.73 3.71
C SER A 109 17.68 -14.19 3.63
N PHE A 110 16.39 -14.43 3.40
CA PHE A 110 15.80 -15.76 3.26
C PHE A 110 16.04 -16.39 1.87
N ASP A 111 16.44 -15.60 0.87
CA ASP A 111 16.74 -16.06 -0.48
C ASP A 111 18.04 -15.38 -0.95
N ALA A 112 19.10 -16.17 -1.20
CA ALA A 112 20.42 -15.64 -1.54
C ALA A 112 20.42 -14.84 -2.86
N LYS A 113 19.54 -15.20 -3.81
CA LYS A 113 19.37 -14.44 -5.05
C LYS A 113 18.69 -13.11 -4.74
N ALA A 114 17.58 -13.13 -4.01
CA ALA A 114 16.86 -11.91 -3.61
C ALA A 114 17.79 -10.93 -2.86
N MET A 115 18.58 -11.43 -1.91
CA MET A 115 19.59 -10.66 -1.21
C MET A 115 20.58 -10.00 -2.18
N SER A 116 21.19 -10.76 -3.09
CA SER A 116 22.13 -10.21 -4.07
C SER A 116 21.44 -9.22 -5.02
N GLU A 117 20.18 -9.44 -5.39
CA GLU A 117 19.39 -8.51 -6.21
C GLU A 117 19.14 -7.17 -5.49
N THR A 118 19.14 -7.11 -4.15
CA THR A 118 19.05 -5.82 -3.44
C THR A 118 20.28 -4.92 -3.65
N PHE A 119 21.41 -5.47 -4.11
CA PHE A 119 22.63 -4.71 -4.42
C PHE A 119 22.65 -4.13 -5.84
N TYR A 120 21.58 -4.29 -6.62
CA TYR A 120 21.45 -3.56 -7.88
C TYR A 120 21.38 -2.05 -7.64
N MET A 121 22.08 -1.29 -8.47
CA MET A 121 22.10 0.17 -8.38
C MET A 121 20.73 0.81 -8.64
N SER A 122 19.77 0.09 -9.23
CA SER A 122 18.37 0.52 -9.36
C SER A 122 17.63 0.60 -8.02
N ASN A 123 18.10 -0.13 -7.01
CA ASN A 123 17.63 -0.10 -5.63
C ASN A 123 18.46 0.83 -4.72
N MET A 124 19.41 1.58 -5.28
CA MET A 124 20.27 2.49 -4.52
C MET A 124 19.81 3.94 -4.61
N SER A 125 20.06 4.69 -3.55
CA SER A 125 19.86 6.13 -3.49
C SER A 125 20.96 6.81 -2.67
N PRO A 126 21.43 8.03 -3.03
CA PRO A 126 22.47 8.76 -2.28
C PRO A 126 21.99 9.22 -0.90
N GLN A 127 22.35 8.46 0.12
CA GLN A 127 21.98 8.76 1.51
C GLN A 127 23.16 9.36 2.26
N VAL A 128 22.90 10.40 3.06
CA VAL A 128 23.91 10.94 4.00
C VAL A 128 24.35 9.80 4.94
N PRO A 129 25.66 9.59 5.19
CA PRO A 129 26.12 8.44 5.98
C PRO A 129 25.49 8.34 7.37
N MET A 130 25.35 9.48 8.06
CA MET A 130 24.71 9.55 9.39
C MET A 130 23.19 9.34 9.33
N PHE A 131 22.54 9.64 8.21
CA PHE A 131 21.14 9.31 7.97
C PHE A 131 20.98 7.79 7.77
N ASN A 132 21.71 7.21 6.80
CA ASN A 132 21.64 5.80 6.42
C ASN A 132 21.93 4.87 7.61
N ARG A 133 23.05 5.12 8.29
CA ARG A 133 23.54 4.26 9.39
C ARG A 133 22.87 4.55 10.73
N GLY A 134 22.19 5.70 10.83
CA GLY A 134 21.48 6.17 12.01
C GLY A 134 19.98 5.94 11.90
N ILE A 135 19.22 7.03 11.75
CA ILE A 135 17.75 7.01 11.84
C ILE A 135 17.08 6.13 10.78
N TRP A 136 17.66 6.02 9.58
CA TRP A 136 17.11 5.17 8.52
C TRP A 136 17.20 3.69 8.88
N LYS A 137 18.37 3.24 9.35
CA LYS A 137 18.56 1.88 9.89
C LYS A 137 17.59 1.59 11.05
N GLN A 138 17.37 2.55 11.95
CA GLN A 138 16.40 2.39 13.05
C GLN A 138 14.97 2.19 12.52
N LEU A 139 14.58 2.92 11.48
CA LEU A 139 13.29 2.74 10.82
C LEU A 139 13.16 1.36 10.15
N GLU A 140 14.21 0.89 9.46
CA GLU A 140 14.23 -0.46 8.91
C GLU A 140 14.07 -1.54 9.99
N GLU A 141 14.75 -1.38 11.14
CA GLU A 141 14.60 -2.29 12.28
C GLU A 141 13.20 -2.24 12.89
N HIS A 142 12.60 -1.05 12.99
CA HIS A 142 11.22 -0.88 13.44
C HIS A 142 10.23 -1.65 12.55
N VAL A 143 10.34 -1.51 11.23
CA VAL A 143 9.48 -2.21 10.27
C VAL A 143 9.69 -3.73 10.34
N ARG A 144 10.93 -4.22 10.48
CA ARG A 144 11.20 -5.64 10.72
C ARG A 144 10.56 -6.14 12.02
N ASN A 145 10.66 -5.37 13.10
CA ASN A 145 10.06 -5.75 14.39
C ASN A 145 8.53 -5.83 14.33
N ARG A 146 7.88 -4.95 13.56
CA ARG A 146 6.46 -5.10 13.21
C ARG A 146 6.21 -6.39 12.43
N ALA A 147 6.97 -6.63 11.36
CA ALA A 147 6.79 -7.79 10.48
C ALA A 147 7.00 -9.16 11.15
N ARG A 148 7.65 -9.21 12.33
CA ARG A 148 7.69 -10.44 13.15
C ARG A 148 6.31 -10.88 13.65
N LYS A 149 5.35 -9.96 13.75
CA LYS A 149 4.03 -10.17 14.35
C LYS A 149 2.88 -10.10 13.35
N GLU A 150 3.12 -9.58 12.15
CA GLU A 150 2.12 -9.33 11.12
C GLU A 150 2.74 -9.30 9.72
N LYS A 151 1.93 -9.52 8.69
CA LYS A 151 2.34 -9.30 7.30
C LYS A 151 2.29 -7.80 6.99
N LEU A 152 3.35 -7.30 6.39
CA LEU A 152 3.45 -5.92 5.91
C LEU A 152 3.65 -5.89 4.40
N TYR A 153 2.95 -4.96 3.76
CA TYR A 153 3.23 -4.51 2.40
C TYR A 153 3.97 -3.19 2.50
N VAL A 154 5.25 -3.16 2.12
CA VAL A 154 6.15 -2.03 2.36
C VAL A 154 6.43 -1.31 1.05
N VAL A 155 6.35 0.02 1.08
CA VAL A 155 6.79 0.89 -0.03
C VAL A 155 7.83 1.87 0.51
N THR A 156 8.93 2.05 -0.21
CA THR A 156 10.05 2.91 0.18
C THR A 156 10.54 3.71 -1.01
N GLY A 157 10.87 4.99 -0.82
CA GLY A 157 11.39 5.79 -1.93
C GLY A 157 12.02 7.11 -1.48
N PRO A 158 12.77 7.75 -2.39
CA PRO A 158 13.21 9.12 -2.23
C PRO A 158 12.08 10.13 -2.52
N ILE A 159 12.25 11.36 -2.02
CA ILE A 159 11.49 12.53 -2.46
C ILE A 159 12.51 13.55 -2.98
N PHE A 160 12.43 13.86 -4.28
CA PHE A 160 13.41 14.69 -4.98
C PHE A 160 13.22 16.21 -4.79
N LYS A 161 12.13 16.62 -4.13
CA LYS A 161 11.94 18.02 -3.71
C LYS A 161 13.03 18.42 -2.71
N SER A 162 13.54 19.65 -2.85
CA SER A 162 14.65 20.17 -2.05
C SER A 162 15.90 19.26 -2.13
N ASN A 163 16.21 18.74 -3.33
CA ASN A 163 17.38 17.91 -3.55
C ASN A 163 18.68 18.63 -3.17
N LYS A 164 19.71 17.85 -2.86
CA LYS A 164 21.03 18.32 -2.43
C LYS A 164 22.05 18.28 -3.58
N GLY A 165 21.59 18.45 -4.81
CA GLY A 165 22.42 18.39 -6.03
C GLY A 165 22.49 17.00 -6.65
N VAL A 166 23.62 16.70 -7.30
CA VAL A 166 23.87 15.45 -8.02
C VAL A 166 25.25 14.88 -7.69
N VAL A 167 25.43 13.57 -7.82
CA VAL A 167 26.71 12.88 -7.65
C VAL A 167 27.10 12.08 -8.89
N GLY A 168 28.41 11.92 -9.09
CA GLY A 168 28.97 11.09 -10.15
C GLY A 168 28.83 11.68 -11.55
N LYS A 169 29.42 11.00 -12.53
CA LYS A 169 29.33 11.39 -13.95
C LYS A 169 27.91 11.14 -14.49
N GLY A 170 27.22 10.14 -13.94
CA GLY A 170 25.83 9.82 -14.24
C GLY A 170 24.81 10.83 -13.70
N LYS A 171 25.25 11.86 -12.96
CA LYS A 171 24.41 12.92 -12.38
C LYS A 171 23.24 12.38 -11.55
N VAL A 172 23.52 11.43 -10.66
CA VAL A 172 22.51 10.83 -9.78
C VAL A 172 22.02 11.89 -8.79
N THR A 173 20.73 12.21 -8.81
CA THR A 173 20.16 13.23 -7.91
C THR A 173 20.30 12.82 -6.45
N VAL A 174 20.65 13.73 -5.55
CA VAL A 174 20.65 13.48 -4.11
C VAL A 174 19.30 13.91 -3.52
N PRO A 175 18.43 12.99 -3.06
CA PRO A 175 17.11 13.36 -2.53
C PRO A 175 17.18 14.27 -1.31
N GLY A 176 16.18 15.16 -1.18
CA GLY A 176 16.03 16.00 0.01
C GLY A 176 15.45 15.23 1.20
N TYR A 177 14.57 14.27 0.91
CA TYR A 177 13.89 13.43 1.89
C TYR A 177 13.76 11.99 1.40
N TYR A 178 13.43 11.10 2.33
CA TYR A 178 13.01 9.73 2.06
C TYR A 178 11.70 9.44 2.75
N TYR A 179 10.92 8.54 2.17
CA TYR A 179 9.77 7.96 2.81
C TYR A 179 9.89 6.44 2.91
N LYS A 180 9.32 5.88 3.97
CA LYS A 180 9.00 4.45 4.07
C LYS A 180 7.63 4.33 4.68
N LEU A 181 6.76 3.59 4.02
CA LEU A 181 5.39 3.37 4.45
C LEU A 181 5.03 1.90 4.34
N PHE A 182 4.01 1.48 5.08
CA PHE A 182 3.52 0.12 5.01
C PHE A 182 2.03 -0.01 5.31
N TYR A 183 1.41 -1.01 4.71
CA TYR A 183 0.05 -1.47 5.02
C TYR A 183 0.11 -2.80 5.77
N SER A 184 -0.63 -2.89 6.89
CA SER A 184 -0.86 -4.11 7.67
C SER A 184 -2.33 -4.53 7.54
N PRO A 185 -2.65 -5.56 6.73
CA PRO A 185 -4.03 -6.02 6.55
C PRO A 185 -4.64 -6.55 7.84
N SER A 186 -3.87 -7.25 8.67
CA SER A 186 -4.40 -7.83 9.92
C SER A 186 -4.76 -6.76 10.95
N LYS A 187 -4.16 -5.57 10.85
CA LYS A 187 -4.47 -4.42 11.71
C LYS A 187 -5.38 -3.40 11.04
N GLN A 188 -5.59 -3.52 9.72
CA GLN A 188 -6.24 -2.51 8.89
C GLN A 188 -5.61 -1.15 9.18
N GLN A 189 -4.29 -1.05 8.91
CA GLN A 189 -3.48 0.09 9.33
C GLN A 189 -2.45 0.45 8.26
N MET A 190 -2.33 1.73 7.95
CA MET A 190 -1.24 2.28 7.16
C MET A 190 -0.43 3.27 7.97
N ILE A 191 0.90 3.21 7.83
CA ILE A 191 1.81 4.16 8.47
C ILE A 191 2.83 4.60 7.44
N ALA A 192 3.07 5.91 7.34
CA ALA A 192 4.18 6.46 6.61
C ALA A 192 5.15 7.21 7.53
N TYR A 193 6.42 7.21 7.15
CA TYR A 193 7.45 8.03 7.77
C TYR A 193 8.12 8.86 6.69
N VAL A 194 8.31 10.16 6.94
CA VAL A 194 9.04 11.06 6.03
C VAL A 194 10.19 11.70 6.79
N LEU A 195 11.42 11.46 6.33
CA LEU A 195 12.63 11.90 7.00
C LEU A 195 13.50 12.72 6.04
N PRO A 196 14.07 13.86 6.49
CA PRO A 196 15.07 14.58 5.70
C PRO A 196 16.33 13.72 5.54
N ASN A 197 17.00 13.84 4.39
CA ASN A 197 18.26 13.15 4.09
C ASN A 197 19.43 13.80 4.85
N GLU A 198 19.42 13.68 6.17
CA GLU A 198 20.40 14.26 7.09
C GLU A 198 20.41 13.52 8.43
N GLU A 199 21.41 13.78 9.27
CA GLU A 199 21.45 13.21 10.60
C GLU A 199 20.24 13.65 11.44
N SER A 200 19.67 12.73 12.19
CA SER A 200 18.63 13.04 13.15
C SER A 200 18.77 12.17 14.39
N LYS A 201 18.63 12.81 15.57
CA LYS A 201 18.52 12.17 16.88
C LYS A 201 17.10 12.22 17.44
N ARG A 202 16.15 12.77 16.69
CA ARG A 202 14.75 12.87 17.10
C ARG A 202 14.13 11.45 17.18
N PRO A 203 13.14 11.24 18.06
CA PRO A 203 12.40 9.97 18.10
C PRO A 203 11.77 9.64 16.75
N LEU A 204 11.85 8.37 16.33
CA LEU A 204 11.34 7.92 15.02
C LEU A 204 9.86 8.28 14.81
N ASN A 205 9.03 8.12 15.84
CA ASN A 205 7.60 8.44 15.79
C ASN A 205 7.32 9.92 15.48
N SER A 206 8.28 10.83 15.72
CA SER A 206 8.12 12.25 15.36
C SER A 206 8.18 12.51 13.85
N PHE A 207 8.51 11.48 13.05
CA PHE A 207 8.51 11.51 11.59
C PHE A 207 7.32 10.77 10.98
N ALA A 208 6.45 10.16 11.81
CA ALA A 208 5.26 9.48 11.34
C ALA A 208 4.25 10.49 10.77
N VAL A 209 3.66 10.15 9.62
CA VAL A 209 2.71 10.97 8.87
C VAL A 209 1.65 10.07 8.23
N PRO A 210 0.47 10.61 7.88
CA PRO A 210 -0.50 9.86 7.06
C PRO A 210 0.04 9.64 5.64
N VAL A 211 -0.44 8.59 4.98
CA VAL A 211 -0.03 8.24 3.60
C VAL A 211 -0.38 9.36 2.63
N ASP A 212 -1.56 9.99 2.80
CA ASP A 212 -1.99 11.21 2.08
C ASP A 212 -0.89 12.26 1.95
N LYS A 213 -0.07 12.43 3.00
CA LYS A 213 0.98 13.44 3.00
C LYS A 213 2.10 13.04 2.03
N VAL A 214 2.45 11.75 1.97
CA VAL A 214 3.45 11.24 1.04
C VAL A 214 2.93 11.39 -0.39
N GLU A 215 1.68 11.01 -0.66
CA GLU A 215 1.06 11.16 -1.98
C GLU A 215 1.10 12.61 -2.47
N LYS A 216 0.73 13.56 -1.61
CA LYS A 216 0.83 15.00 -1.93
C LYS A 216 2.26 15.45 -2.22
N MET A 217 3.27 14.79 -1.65
CA MET A 217 4.68 15.12 -1.85
C MET A 217 5.29 14.45 -3.08
N THR A 218 4.77 13.31 -3.51
CA THR A 218 5.35 12.48 -4.57
C THR A 218 4.51 12.41 -5.85
N GLY A 219 3.21 12.68 -5.78
CA GLY A 219 2.24 12.44 -6.85
C GLY A 219 1.95 10.95 -7.10
N ILE A 220 2.39 10.08 -6.20
CA ILE A 220 2.22 8.62 -6.29
C ILE A 220 0.98 8.25 -5.49
N ASP A 221 0.14 7.42 -6.08
CA ASP A 221 -1.01 6.79 -5.45
C ASP A 221 -0.58 5.42 -4.89
N PHE A 222 -0.71 5.24 -3.58
CA PHE A 222 -0.23 4.05 -2.87
C PHE A 222 -1.37 3.14 -2.44
N PHE A 223 -1.28 1.85 -2.76
CA PHE A 223 -2.29 0.85 -2.39
C PHE A 223 -3.65 1.01 -3.08
N SER A 224 -3.70 1.74 -4.21
CA SER A 224 -4.83 1.95 -5.16
C SER A 224 -5.66 0.73 -5.57
N GLN A 225 -5.22 -0.47 -5.19
CA GLN A 225 -5.93 -1.73 -5.41
C GLN A 225 -6.86 -2.09 -4.24
N LEU A 226 -6.82 -1.35 -3.14
CA LEU A 226 -7.82 -1.44 -2.07
C LEU A 226 -9.13 -0.82 -2.52
N PRO A 227 -10.28 -1.19 -1.91
CA PRO A 227 -11.52 -0.46 -2.13
C PRO A 227 -11.39 1.01 -1.69
N ASP A 228 -11.82 1.95 -2.53
CA ASP A 228 -11.65 3.40 -2.35
C ASP A 228 -12.08 3.94 -0.97
N GLU A 229 -13.14 3.37 -0.37
CA GLU A 229 -13.58 3.78 0.97
C GLU A 229 -12.62 3.32 2.06
N LEU A 230 -12.06 2.12 1.93
CA LEU A 230 -11.10 1.57 2.87
C LEU A 230 -9.77 2.31 2.76
N GLU A 231 -9.27 2.46 1.53
CA GLU A 231 -8.07 3.22 1.21
C GLU A 231 -8.11 4.62 1.85
N ARG A 232 -9.12 5.42 1.51
CA ARG A 232 -9.30 6.79 2.02
C ARG A 232 -9.29 6.88 3.55
N VAL A 233 -9.86 5.89 4.24
CA VAL A 233 -9.86 5.85 5.72
C VAL A 233 -8.47 5.54 6.26
N LEU A 234 -7.76 4.59 5.65
CA LEU A 234 -6.45 4.16 6.10
C LEU A 234 -5.37 5.22 5.81
N GLU A 235 -5.43 5.88 4.66
CA GLU A 235 -4.41 6.84 4.24
C GLU A 235 -4.43 8.13 5.07
N ALA A 236 -5.60 8.55 5.53
CA ALA A 236 -5.79 9.72 6.37
C ALA A 236 -5.40 9.50 7.85
N ASP A 237 -5.29 8.25 8.31
CA ASP A 237 -5.10 7.94 9.73
C ASP A 237 -3.63 8.05 10.19
N THR A 238 -3.36 9.07 11.00
CA THR A 238 -2.07 9.24 11.71
C THR A 238 -2.13 8.77 13.16
N LEU A 239 -3.33 8.69 13.76
CA LEU A 239 -3.53 8.72 15.21
C LEU A 239 -3.61 7.33 15.83
N SER A 240 -3.93 6.27 15.07
CA SER A 240 -3.88 4.90 15.59
C SER A 240 -2.46 4.40 15.95
N HIS A 241 -1.43 5.20 15.69
CA HIS A 241 -0.01 4.85 15.86
C HIS A 241 0.63 5.40 17.14
N LEU A 242 0.02 6.38 17.80
CA LEU A 242 0.56 6.93 19.04
C LEU A 242 0.14 6.03 20.22
N PRO A 243 1.06 5.63 21.13
CA PRO A 243 0.66 5.11 22.42
C PRO A 243 -0.27 6.13 23.05
N SER A 244 -1.42 5.68 23.55
CA SER A 244 -2.37 6.54 24.25
C SER A 244 -1.63 7.39 25.27
N VAL A 245 -1.49 8.69 24.99
CA VAL A 245 -1.03 9.64 26.00
C VAL A 245 -2.09 9.59 27.09
N SER A 246 -1.64 9.26 28.30
CA SER A 246 -2.45 9.09 29.50
C SER A 246 -3.55 10.16 29.60
N GLY A 247 -4.80 9.73 29.76
CA GLY A 247 -5.72 10.43 30.65
C GLY A 247 -6.94 11.16 30.09
N LYS A 248 -7.35 11.01 28.83
CA LYS A 248 -8.73 11.36 28.42
C LYS A 248 -9.32 10.31 27.49
N ALA A 249 -10.41 9.70 27.93
CA ALA A 249 -11.19 8.73 27.19
C ALA A 249 -11.76 9.39 25.92
N THR A 250 -11.18 9.08 24.77
CA THR A 250 -11.78 9.30 23.47
C THR A 250 -12.30 7.96 22.96
N GLU A 251 -13.56 7.96 22.53
CA GLU A 251 -14.37 6.86 22.00
C GLU A 251 -13.60 5.58 21.63
N LYS A 252 -13.93 4.47 22.30
CA LYS A 252 -13.50 3.12 21.90
C LYS A 252 -13.87 2.91 20.43
N SER A 253 -12.87 2.89 19.56
CA SER A 253 -13.02 2.39 18.19
C SER A 253 -13.55 0.95 18.28
N TYR A 254 -14.77 0.72 17.82
CA TYR A 254 -15.39 -0.60 17.87
C TYR A 254 -14.63 -1.56 16.93
N ARG A 255 -13.94 -2.55 17.52
CA ARG A 255 -13.36 -3.68 16.80
C ARG A 255 -14.21 -4.93 17.10
N PRO A 256 -14.98 -5.45 16.12
CA PRO A 256 -15.81 -6.62 16.35
C PRO A 256 -14.96 -7.87 16.58
N THR A 257 -15.39 -8.72 17.51
CA THR A 257 -14.79 -10.03 17.76
C THR A 257 -15.04 -10.99 16.58
N ARG A 258 -14.29 -12.10 16.52
CA ARG A 258 -14.49 -13.16 15.51
C ARG A 258 -15.93 -13.68 15.51
N GLU A 259 -16.54 -13.81 16.68
CA GLU A 259 -17.96 -14.20 16.82
C GLU A 259 -18.90 -13.14 16.26
N GLN A 260 -18.64 -11.85 16.54
CA GLN A 260 -19.44 -10.75 16.00
C GLN A 260 -19.32 -10.63 14.47
N GLN A 261 -18.15 -10.94 13.92
CA GLN A 261 -17.94 -11.04 12.47
C GLN A 261 -18.72 -12.21 11.86
N ILE A 262 -18.73 -13.38 12.51
CA ILE A 262 -19.53 -14.54 12.08
C ILE A 262 -21.02 -14.21 12.12
N ILE A 263 -21.51 -13.59 13.19
CA ILE A 263 -22.91 -13.17 13.32
C ILE A 263 -23.28 -12.18 12.22
N ALA A 264 -22.41 -11.21 11.92
CA ALA A 264 -22.64 -10.24 10.84
C ALA A 264 -22.73 -10.93 9.46
N VAL A 265 -21.84 -11.87 9.17
CA VAL A 265 -21.86 -12.66 7.92
C VAL A 265 -23.15 -13.47 7.81
N VAL A 266 -23.56 -14.17 8.86
CA VAL A 266 -24.80 -14.95 8.89
C VAL A 266 -26.02 -14.05 8.70
N ALA A 267 -26.05 -12.89 9.36
CA ALA A 267 -27.14 -11.93 9.21
C ALA A 267 -27.29 -11.42 7.76
N VAL A 268 -26.19 -11.14 7.08
CA VAL A 268 -26.21 -10.72 5.67
C VAL A 268 -26.74 -11.84 4.76
N ILE A 269 -26.32 -13.09 4.97
CA ILE A 269 -26.81 -14.25 4.20
C ILE A 269 -28.32 -14.42 4.41
N VAL A 270 -28.80 -14.32 5.65
CA VAL A 270 -30.23 -14.42 5.97
C VAL A 270 -31.03 -13.30 5.30
N ILE A 271 -30.55 -12.05 5.35
CA ILE A 271 -31.20 -10.92 4.67
C ILE A 271 -31.26 -11.17 3.16
N PHE A 272 -30.17 -11.65 2.54
CA PHE A 272 -30.14 -11.96 1.12
C PHE A 272 -31.16 -13.05 0.74
N LEU A 273 -31.26 -14.12 1.54
CA LEU A 273 -32.26 -15.17 1.35
C LEU A 273 -33.69 -14.64 1.47
N ILE A 274 -33.97 -13.77 2.46
CA ILE A 274 -35.28 -13.15 2.64
C ILE A 274 -35.63 -12.27 1.42
N VAL A 275 -34.71 -11.42 0.96
CA VAL A 275 -34.92 -10.57 -0.22
C VAL A 275 -35.16 -11.43 -1.46
N HIS A 276 -34.38 -12.50 -1.65
CA HIS A 276 -34.56 -13.42 -2.77
C HIS A 276 -35.93 -14.11 -2.75
N LEU A 277 -36.38 -14.57 -1.58
CA LEU A 277 -37.71 -15.16 -1.39
C LEU A 277 -38.83 -14.15 -1.65
N LEU A 278 -38.68 -12.90 -1.18
CA LEU A 278 -39.65 -11.83 -1.41
C LEU A 278 -39.76 -11.48 -2.90
N ILE A 279 -38.64 -11.39 -3.64
CA ILE A 279 -38.63 -11.17 -5.09
C ILE A 279 -39.35 -12.33 -5.81
N LYS A 280 -39.12 -13.58 -5.41
CA LYS A 280 -39.78 -14.74 -6.00
C LYS A 280 -41.29 -14.77 -5.70
N TYR A 281 -41.69 -14.37 -4.50
CA TYR A 281 -43.08 -14.37 -4.05
C TYR A 281 -43.90 -13.22 -4.68
N TRP A 282 -43.29 -12.05 -4.87
CA TRP A 282 -43.97 -10.86 -5.41
C TRP A 282 -43.79 -10.66 -6.93
N GLY A 283 -42.71 -11.18 -7.52
CA GLY A 283 -42.44 -11.11 -8.96
C GLY A 283 -43.32 -12.04 -9.83
N GLY A 284 -44.10 -12.93 -9.22
CA GLY A 284 -44.94 -13.91 -9.92
C GLY A 284 -46.30 -13.41 -10.44
N LYS A 285 -46.77 -12.22 -10.05
CA LYS A 285 -48.07 -11.69 -10.52
C LYS A 285 -47.95 -10.90 -11.82
N LYS A 286 -47.75 -11.60 -12.95
CA LYS A 286 -48.00 -11.01 -14.29
C LYS A 286 -49.50 -10.67 -14.41
N LYS A 287 -49.82 -9.36 -14.53
CA LYS A 287 -51.18 -8.88 -14.83
C LYS A 287 -51.67 -9.53 -16.14
N LYS A 288 -52.72 -10.35 -16.09
CA LYS A 288 -53.43 -10.83 -17.29
C LYS A 288 -53.96 -9.60 -18.06
N LYS A 289 -53.46 -9.37 -19.28
CA LYS A 289 -54.02 -8.36 -20.19
C LYS A 289 -55.49 -8.71 -20.47
N LYS A 290 -56.41 -7.78 -20.23
CA LYS A 290 -57.84 -7.93 -20.57
C LYS A 290 -57.99 -7.95 -22.11
N PRO A 291 -58.92 -8.77 -22.66
CA PRO A 291 -59.13 -8.83 -24.09
C PRO A 291 -59.83 -7.55 -24.60
N ILE A 292 -59.32 -7.03 -25.71
CA ILE A 292 -59.85 -5.86 -26.42
C ILE A 292 -61.22 -6.24 -27.01
N ARG A 293 -62.29 -5.55 -26.60
CA ARG A 293 -63.65 -5.71 -27.16
C ARG A 293 -63.73 -5.01 -28.53
N LYS A 294 -64.16 -5.74 -29.57
CA LYS A 294 -64.48 -5.18 -30.90
C LYS A 294 -65.75 -4.29 -30.82
N PRO A 295 -65.83 -3.19 -31.58
CA PRO A 295 -66.99 -2.30 -31.57
C PRO A 295 -68.19 -2.91 -32.33
N LYS A 296 -69.41 -2.65 -31.82
CA LYS A 296 -70.69 -3.06 -32.41
C LYS A 296 -71.14 -2.09 -33.53
N PRO A 297 -71.88 -2.57 -34.56
CA PRO A 297 -72.32 -1.74 -35.67
C PRO A 297 -73.48 -0.81 -35.26
N VAL A 298 -73.43 0.42 -35.74
CA VAL A 298 -74.45 1.46 -35.54
C VAL A 298 -75.63 1.20 -36.48
N LYS A 299 -76.81 0.96 -35.93
CA LYS A 299 -78.08 1.02 -36.68
C LYS A 299 -78.59 2.47 -36.69
N LYS A 300 -78.67 3.11 -37.86
CA LYS A 300 -79.49 4.32 -38.05
C LYS A 300 -80.93 3.90 -38.37
N LYS A 301 -81.87 4.37 -37.55
CA LYS A 301 -83.32 4.34 -37.85
C LYS A 301 -83.66 5.57 -38.70
N LYS A 302 -84.60 5.34 -39.63
CA LYS A 302 -85.40 6.24 -40.49
C LYS A 302 -85.05 7.73 -40.47
#